data_AF-A0A2M7TKY0-F1
#
_entry.id   AF-A0A2M7TKY0-F1
#
_cell.length_a   1.000
_cell.length_b   1.000
_cell.length_c   1.000
_cell.angle_alpha   90.00
_cell.angle_beta   90.00
_cell.angle_gamma   90.00
#
_symmetry.space_group_name_H-M   'P 1'
#
loop_
_entity.id
_entity.type
_entity.pdbx_description
1 polymer ?
#
loop_
_entity_poly.entity_id
_entity_poly.type
_entity_poly.pdbx_seq_one_letter_code
_entity_poly.pdbx_strand_id
1 'polypeptide(L)'
;MILGDILDQFKKKPLEISHKLADKEALNQMITEVYNARYKTLKSRLLRMSLYSALSVMIANLVSLFIVEVPVAKILYGGIKPWAMVADVVVPTLIMVGLVSAYRLPSKTNIDKVIEEIQNIIYHQEGEEIYEIRIKHGRRLITTIFIILLYLLGLIITVGGIIWILHAIKLPPTSVAVNTLLAAVMIFGAMVVRQRAKELAVEDRTTFLEFFVDFLSIPVGKIGQWLATKWKKYNIVSVFFTTLIDMPFFAFINFIENWSSFLKERKSEIH
;
A
#
# COMPACT_ATOMS: atom_id res chain seq x y z
N MET A 1 -8.88 -16.53 -6.46
CA MET A 1 -10.04 -15.90 -7.12
C MET A 1 -11.27 -16.32 -6.33
N ILE A 2 -12.29 -15.47 -6.12
CA ILE A 2 -13.43 -15.82 -5.24
C ILE A 2 -14.12 -17.11 -5.69
N LEU A 3 -14.33 -17.26 -7.01
CA LEU A 3 -14.86 -18.49 -7.59
C LEU A 3 -14.00 -19.73 -7.27
N GLY A 4 -12.68 -19.59 -7.28
CA GLY A 4 -11.76 -20.67 -6.90
C GLY A 4 -11.91 -21.11 -5.45
N ASP A 5 -12.10 -20.16 -4.53
CA ASP A 5 -12.32 -20.46 -3.11
C ASP A 5 -13.66 -21.16 -2.89
N ILE A 6 -14.70 -20.79 -3.65
CA ILE A 6 -16.01 -21.48 -3.63
C ILE A 6 -15.83 -22.92 -4.12
N LEU A 7 -15.15 -23.13 -5.25
CA LEU A 7 -14.88 -24.46 -5.79
C LEU A 7 -14.06 -25.34 -4.84
N ASP A 8 -13.11 -24.75 -4.11
CA ASP A 8 -12.29 -25.45 -3.13
C ASP A 8 -13.12 -26.02 -1.95
N GLN A 9 -14.26 -25.42 -1.59
CA GLN A 9 -15.16 -25.95 -0.55
C GLN A 9 -15.78 -27.30 -0.95
N PHE A 10 -15.89 -27.57 -2.26
CA PHE A 10 -16.50 -28.77 -2.79
C PHE A 10 -15.51 -29.83 -3.26
N LYS A 11 -14.19 -29.62 -3.06
CA LYS A 11 -13.15 -30.63 -3.40
C LYS A 11 -13.42 -32.01 -2.83
N LYS A 12 -14.07 -32.08 -1.66
CA LYS A 12 -14.42 -33.35 -0.99
C LYS A 12 -15.79 -33.91 -1.39
N LYS A 13 -16.61 -33.14 -2.12
CA LYS A 13 -17.99 -33.49 -2.52
C LYS A 13 -18.35 -32.93 -3.91
N PRO A 14 -17.73 -33.44 -4.98
CA PRO A 14 -17.88 -32.88 -6.33
C PRO A 14 -19.30 -33.00 -6.90
N LEU A 15 -20.07 -33.97 -6.43
CA LEU A 15 -21.46 -34.21 -6.88
C LEU A 15 -22.46 -33.15 -6.38
N GLU A 16 -22.15 -32.43 -5.29
CA GLU A 16 -23.03 -31.38 -4.75
C GLU A 16 -22.84 -30.01 -5.48
N ILE A 17 -21.81 -29.88 -6.32
CA ILE A 17 -21.42 -28.63 -6.98
C ILE A 17 -22.52 -28.13 -7.93
N SER A 18 -22.98 -28.98 -8.84
CA SER A 18 -23.94 -28.59 -9.89
C SER A 18 -25.28 -28.13 -9.30
N HIS A 19 -25.76 -28.82 -8.25
CA HIS A 19 -27.02 -28.49 -7.60
C HIS A 19 -26.95 -27.19 -6.79
N LYS A 20 -25.83 -26.93 -6.10
CA LYS A 20 -25.67 -25.69 -5.32
C LYS A 20 -25.30 -24.47 -6.15
N LEU A 21 -24.62 -24.65 -7.29
CA LEU A 21 -24.34 -23.57 -8.24
C LEU A 21 -25.57 -23.22 -9.10
N ALA A 22 -26.53 -24.13 -9.25
CA ALA A 22 -27.78 -23.86 -9.96
C ALA A 22 -28.74 -22.94 -9.16
N ASP A 23 -28.66 -22.97 -7.83
CA ASP A 23 -29.47 -22.13 -6.95
C ASP A 23 -28.81 -20.76 -6.72
N LYS A 24 -29.46 -19.70 -7.23
CA LYS A 24 -29.00 -18.31 -7.13
C LYS A 24 -28.87 -17.84 -5.68
N GLU A 25 -29.78 -18.23 -4.79
CA GLU A 25 -29.73 -17.79 -3.39
C GLU A 25 -28.58 -18.47 -2.64
N ALA A 26 -28.43 -19.78 -2.83
CA ALA A 26 -27.32 -20.53 -2.27
C ALA A 26 -25.96 -20.00 -2.77
N LEU A 27 -25.85 -19.69 -4.06
CA LEU A 27 -24.65 -19.09 -4.65
C LEU A 27 -24.32 -17.73 -4.03
N ASN A 28 -25.31 -16.85 -3.87
CA ASN A 28 -25.10 -15.51 -3.28
C ASN A 28 -24.61 -15.60 -1.83
N GLN A 29 -25.16 -16.52 -1.04
CA GLN A 29 -24.71 -16.75 0.34
C GLN A 29 -23.25 -17.21 0.37
N MET A 30 -22.87 -18.16 -0.49
CA MET A 30 -21.48 -18.65 -0.58
C MET A 30 -20.51 -17.55 -1.02
N ILE A 31 -20.87 -16.74 -2.02
CA ILE A 31 -20.06 -15.60 -2.46
C ILE A 31 -19.87 -14.61 -1.30
N THR A 32 -20.96 -14.31 -0.58
CA THR A 32 -20.94 -13.34 0.52
C THR A 32 -20.04 -13.80 1.66
N GLU A 33 -20.12 -15.07 2.05
CA GLU A 33 -19.29 -15.63 3.11
C GLU A 33 -17.80 -15.59 2.75
N VAL A 34 -17.44 -16.06 1.56
CA VAL A 34 -16.05 -16.07 1.06
C VAL A 34 -15.53 -14.63 0.91
N TYR A 35 -16.32 -13.72 0.36
CA TYR A 35 -15.96 -12.32 0.21
C TYR A 35 -15.68 -11.67 1.56
N ASN A 36 -16.56 -11.85 2.56
CA ASN A 36 -16.40 -11.26 3.89
C ASN A 36 -15.17 -11.81 4.61
N ALA A 37 -14.88 -13.11 4.49
CA ALA A 37 -13.67 -13.72 5.02
C ALA A 37 -12.40 -13.11 4.40
N ARG A 38 -12.38 -12.95 3.07
CA ARG A 38 -11.28 -12.28 2.36
C ARG A 38 -11.17 -10.81 2.73
N TYR A 39 -12.28 -10.10 2.85
CA TYR A 39 -12.32 -8.68 3.21
C TYR A 39 -11.71 -8.45 4.61
N LYS A 40 -12.08 -9.26 5.59
CA LYS A 40 -11.51 -9.20 6.95
C LYS A 40 -10.00 -9.46 6.94
N THR A 41 -9.57 -10.47 6.18
CA THR A 41 -8.15 -10.81 6.02
C THR A 41 -7.38 -9.69 5.32
N LEU A 42 -7.94 -9.11 4.25
CA LEU A 42 -7.37 -8.00 3.51
C LEU A 42 -7.23 -6.77 4.41
N LYS A 43 -8.27 -6.38 5.14
CA LYS A 43 -8.24 -5.26 6.10
C LYS A 43 -7.11 -5.42 7.11
N SER A 44 -6.98 -6.61 7.70
CA SER A 44 -5.92 -6.91 8.67
C SER A 44 -4.51 -6.87 8.05
N ARG A 45 -4.33 -7.42 6.85
CA ARG A 45 -3.07 -7.37 6.09
C ARG A 45 -2.69 -5.94 5.72
N LEU A 46 -3.65 -5.13 5.27
CA LEU A 46 -3.41 -3.74 4.91
C LEU A 46 -2.98 -2.91 6.11
N LEU A 47 -3.65 -3.06 7.26
CA LEU A 47 -3.24 -2.36 8.48
C LEU A 47 -1.80 -2.69 8.87
N ARG A 48 -1.41 -3.97 8.81
CA ARG A 48 -0.01 -4.39 9.05
C ARG A 48 0.95 -3.77 8.05
N MET A 49 0.66 -3.85 6.76
CA MET A 49 1.49 -3.23 5.71
C MET A 49 1.64 -1.72 5.92
N SER A 50 0.57 -1.06 6.34
CA SER A 50 0.56 0.37 6.63
C SER A 50 1.48 0.74 7.78
N LEU A 51 1.35 0.00 8.89
CA LEU A 51 2.18 0.17 10.07
C LEU A 51 3.65 -0.12 9.78
N TYR A 52 3.97 -1.22 9.10
CA TYR A 52 5.36 -1.53 8.76
C TYR A 52 5.95 -0.53 7.80
N SER A 53 5.16 -0.02 6.86
CA SER A 53 5.65 1.00 5.94
C SER A 53 5.96 2.31 6.68
N ALA A 54 5.10 2.74 7.61
CA ALA A 54 5.36 3.90 8.45
C ALA A 54 6.58 3.70 9.38
N LEU A 55 6.70 2.53 10.03
CA LEU A 55 7.84 2.20 10.89
C LEU A 55 9.16 2.14 10.12
N SER A 56 9.13 1.52 8.93
CA SER A 56 10.28 1.44 8.02
C SER A 56 10.78 2.82 7.62
N VAL A 57 9.86 3.75 7.32
CA VAL A 57 10.18 5.15 7.02
C VAL A 57 10.78 5.86 8.22
N MET A 58 10.18 5.70 9.40
CA MET A 58 10.71 6.29 10.62
C MET A 58 12.14 5.82 10.90
N ILE A 59 12.42 4.52 10.74
CA ILE A 59 13.75 3.95 10.93
C ILE A 59 14.72 4.43 9.84
N ALA A 60 14.31 4.48 8.58
CA ALA A 60 15.15 5.00 7.50
C ALA A 60 15.56 6.46 7.75
N ASN A 61 14.63 7.30 8.22
CA ASN A 61 14.93 8.68 8.57
C ASN A 61 15.85 8.78 9.79
N LEU A 62 15.66 7.93 10.82
CA LEU A 62 16.58 7.89 11.96
C LEU A 62 18.00 7.49 11.52
N VAL A 63 18.12 6.48 10.67
CA VAL A 63 19.42 6.04 10.13
C VAL A 63 20.05 7.15 9.29
N SER A 64 19.28 7.80 8.41
CA SER A 64 19.73 8.96 7.62
C SER A 64 20.22 10.09 8.54
N LEU A 65 19.44 10.42 9.56
CA LEU A 65 19.73 11.45 10.53
C LEU A 65 21.07 11.17 11.23
N PHE A 66 21.29 9.96 11.75
CA PHE A 66 22.51 9.64 12.48
C PHE A 66 23.75 9.46 11.59
N ILE A 67 23.61 8.85 10.41
CA ILE A 67 24.76 8.52 9.54
C ILE A 67 25.16 9.72 8.66
N VAL A 68 24.18 10.47 8.18
CA VAL A 68 24.41 11.55 7.21
C VAL A 68 24.24 12.89 7.90
N GLU A 69 23.08 13.16 8.49
CA GLU A 69 22.72 14.52 8.86
C GLU A 69 23.46 15.03 10.11
N VAL A 70 23.64 14.21 11.14
CA VAL A 70 24.36 14.57 12.37
C VAL A 70 25.84 14.88 12.08
N PRO A 71 26.59 14.04 11.34
CA PRO A 71 27.96 14.35 10.95
C PRO A 71 28.04 15.62 10.08
N VAL A 72 27.15 15.74 9.09
CA VAL A 72 27.10 16.90 8.20
C VAL A 72 26.77 18.18 8.98
N ALA A 73 25.83 18.14 9.91
CA ALA A 73 25.47 19.27 10.78
C ALA A 73 26.65 19.74 11.65
N LYS A 74 27.42 18.81 12.22
CA LYS A 74 28.59 19.14 13.02
C LYS A 74 29.75 19.69 12.19
N ILE A 75 30.00 19.13 11.01
CA ILE A 75 31.16 19.48 10.17
C ILE A 75 30.91 20.75 9.36
N LEU A 76 29.74 20.87 8.72
CA LEU A 76 29.45 21.96 7.78
C LEU A 76 28.64 23.11 8.38
N TYR A 77 27.80 22.82 9.38
CA TYR A 77 26.81 23.79 9.88
C TYR A 77 27.05 24.24 11.33
N GLY A 78 28.15 23.79 11.95
CA GLY A 78 28.64 24.28 13.24
C GLY A 78 27.76 23.93 14.45
N GLY A 79 26.75 23.07 14.30
CA GLY A 79 25.87 22.71 15.40
C GLY A 79 24.61 21.96 14.98
N ILE A 80 23.92 21.43 15.98
CA ILE A 80 22.69 20.67 15.83
C ILE A 80 21.53 21.55 16.25
N LYS A 81 20.48 21.64 15.43
CA LYS A 81 19.19 22.22 15.82
C LYS A 81 18.25 21.07 16.23
N PRO A 82 18.02 20.83 17.53
CA PRO A 82 17.27 19.64 17.98
C PRO A 82 15.85 19.57 17.39
N TRP A 83 15.19 20.74 17.26
CA TRP A 83 13.89 20.84 16.61
C TRP A 83 13.90 20.36 15.16
N ALA A 84 14.92 20.74 14.38
CA ALA A 84 15.03 20.36 12.98
C ALA A 84 15.16 18.83 12.84
N MET A 85 15.93 18.19 13.74
CA MET A 85 16.10 16.73 13.75
C MET A 85 14.82 15.98 14.10
N VAL A 86 14.05 16.48 15.07
CA VAL A 86 12.76 15.89 15.43
C VAL A 86 11.78 16.03 14.28
N ALA A 87 11.69 17.22 13.69
CA ALA A 87 10.81 17.46 12.56
C ALA A 87 11.20 16.61 11.34
N ASP A 88 12.49 16.39 11.11
CA ASP A 88 13.01 15.56 10.02
C ASP A 88 12.53 14.11 10.06
N VAL A 89 12.41 13.54 11.26
CA VAL A 89 11.92 12.17 11.45
C VAL A 89 10.40 12.12 11.50
N VAL A 90 9.78 13.03 12.25
CA VAL A 90 8.33 12.99 12.54
C VAL A 90 7.51 13.38 11.32
N VAL A 91 7.88 14.43 10.59
CA VAL A 91 7.07 14.95 9.48
C VAL A 91 6.87 13.91 8.37
N PRO A 92 7.93 13.27 7.82
CA PRO A 92 7.74 12.27 6.78
C PRO A 92 7.00 11.02 7.28
N THR A 93 7.21 10.66 8.56
CA THR A 93 6.47 9.54 9.19
C THR A 93 4.98 9.83 9.26
N LEU A 94 4.59 11.04 9.68
CA LEU A 94 3.17 11.46 9.71
C LEU A 94 2.57 11.55 8.31
N ILE A 95 3.31 12.08 7.33
CA ILE A 95 2.88 12.09 5.93
C ILE A 95 2.62 10.67 5.44
N MET A 96 3.51 9.72 5.76
CA MET A 96 3.35 8.32 5.36
C MET A 96 2.12 7.68 6.01
N VAL A 97 1.92 7.88 7.32
CA VAL A 97 0.72 7.41 8.02
C VAL A 97 -0.54 8.00 7.38
N GLY A 98 -0.53 9.29 7.03
CA GLY A 98 -1.64 9.96 6.35
C GLY A 98 -1.91 9.39 4.95
N LEU A 99 -0.88 9.25 4.12
CA LEU A 99 -0.99 8.70 2.76
C LEU A 99 -1.55 7.28 2.78
N VAL A 100 -1.05 6.44 3.69
CA VAL A 100 -1.49 5.05 3.74
C VAL A 100 -2.87 4.90 4.35
N SER A 101 -3.19 5.66 5.40
CA SER A 101 -4.54 5.65 6.01
C SER A 101 -5.61 6.22 5.07
N ALA A 102 -5.23 7.09 4.13
CA ALA A 102 -6.13 7.64 3.14
C ALA A 102 -6.57 6.62 2.07
N TYR A 103 -5.85 5.49 1.91
CA TYR A 103 -6.25 4.47 0.95
C TYR A 103 -7.45 3.66 1.43
N ARG A 104 -8.50 3.72 0.63
CA ARG A 104 -9.81 3.12 0.96
C ARG A 104 -9.82 1.66 0.53
N LEU A 105 -10.26 0.80 1.45
CA LEU A 105 -10.76 -0.54 1.10
C LEU A 105 -11.91 -0.42 0.09
N PRO A 106 -12.21 -1.50 -0.66
CA PRO A 106 -13.36 -1.52 -1.56
C PRO A 106 -14.64 -1.11 -0.81
N SER A 107 -15.51 -0.38 -1.52
CA SER A 107 -16.77 0.10 -0.96
C SER A 107 -17.65 -1.07 -0.52
N LYS A 108 -18.60 -0.81 0.39
CA LYS A 108 -19.55 -1.84 0.83
C LYS A 108 -20.40 -2.38 -0.32
N THR A 109 -20.65 -1.57 -1.35
CA THR A 109 -21.40 -1.93 -2.57
C THR A 109 -20.57 -2.74 -3.56
N ASN A 110 -19.27 -2.92 -3.33
CA ASN A 110 -18.43 -3.72 -4.21
C ASN A 110 -18.81 -5.21 -4.15
N ILE A 111 -19.38 -5.68 -3.05
CA ILE A 111 -19.86 -7.07 -2.93
C ILE A 111 -20.99 -7.36 -3.91
N ASP A 112 -21.91 -6.41 -4.10
CA ASP A 112 -23.06 -6.57 -5.02
C ASP A 112 -22.57 -6.76 -6.46
N LYS A 113 -21.52 -6.02 -6.85
CA LYS A 113 -20.88 -6.15 -8.17
C LYS A 113 -20.11 -7.45 -8.34
N VAL A 114 -19.44 -7.91 -7.28
CA VAL A 114 -18.79 -9.23 -7.29
C VAL A 114 -19.83 -10.33 -7.49
N ILE A 115 -20.99 -10.23 -6.84
CA ILE A 115 -22.09 -11.16 -7.00
C ILE A 115 -22.61 -11.13 -8.44
N GLU A 116 -22.87 -9.94 -8.98
CA GLU A 116 -23.31 -9.74 -10.37
C GLU A 116 -22.34 -10.37 -11.37
N GLU A 117 -21.04 -10.08 -11.26
CA GLU A 117 -20.01 -10.59 -12.15
C GLU A 117 -19.91 -12.13 -12.11
N ILE A 118 -19.96 -12.72 -10.91
CA ILE A 118 -19.92 -14.19 -10.76
C ILE A 118 -21.19 -14.84 -11.32
N GLN A 119 -22.34 -14.21 -11.14
CA GLN A 119 -23.60 -14.68 -11.72
C GLN A 119 -23.56 -14.62 -13.25
N ASN A 120 -23.01 -13.57 -13.85
CA ASN A 120 -22.86 -13.46 -15.30
C ASN A 120 -21.99 -14.59 -15.86
N ILE A 121 -20.87 -14.90 -15.20
CA ILE A 121 -19.99 -16.01 -15.58
C ILE A 121 -20.71 -17.36 -15.51
N ILE A 122 -21.47 -17.64 -14.44
CA ILE A 122 -22.09 -18.95 -14.20
C ILE A 122 -23.35 -19.15 -15.03
N TYR A 123 -24.22 -18.15 -15.10
CA TYR A 123 -25.54 -18.29 -15.72
C TYR A 123 -25.60 -17.79 -17.17
N HIS A 124 -24.51 -17.20 -17.70
CA HIS A 124 -24.48 -16.65 -19.07
C HIS A 124 -25.77 -15.87 -19.37
N GLN A 125 -26.05 -14.83 -18.57
CA GLN A 125 -27.21 -14.00 -18.84
C GLN A 125 -27.04 -13.38 -20.23
N GLU A 126 -28.04 -13.60 -21.10
CA GLU A 126 -28.06 -13.14 -22.49
C GLU A 126 -28.02 -11.62 -22.57
N GLY A 127 -26.80 -11.08 -22.59
CA GLY A 127 -26.47 -9.76 -23.06
C GLY A 127 -25.09 -9.90 -23.67
N GLU A 128 -24.94 -9.60 -24.96
CA GLU A 128 -23.66 -9.72 -25.65
C GLU A 128 -22.59 -8.96 -24.88
N GLU A 129 -21.74 -9.68 -24.13
CA GLU A 129 -20.49 -9.12 -23.61
C GLU A 129 -19.59 -8.90 -24.82
N ILE A 130 -19.75 -7.74 -25.45
CA ILE A 130 -18.81 -7.24 -26.43
C ILE A 130 -17.53 -6.94 -25.64
N TYR A 131 -16.67 -7.95 -25.49
CA TYR A 131 -15.29 -7.74 -25.14
C TYR A 131 -14.68 -6.93 -26.28
N GLU A 132 -14.72 -5.60 -26.17
CA GLU A 132 -13.99 -4.72 -27.07
C GLU A 132 -12.51 -5.08 -26.93
N ILE A 133 -12.01 -5.87 -27.88
CA ILE A 133 -10.59 -6.09 -28.07
C ILE A 133 -10.02 -4.72 -28.43
N ARG A 134 -9.56 -3.98 -27.41
CA ARG A 134 -8.87 -2.70 -27.61
C ARG A 134 -7.54 -2.98 -28.28
N ILE A 135 -7.56 -3.05 -29.61
CA ILE A 135 -6.37 -3.01 -30.44
C ILE A 135 -5.65 -1.70 -30.06
N LYS A 136 -4.44 -1.83 -29.49
CA LYS A 136 -3.57 -0.69 -29.16
C LYS A 136 -3.25 0.05 -30.46
N HIS A 137 -4.05 1.05 -30.80
CA HIS A 137 -3.73 1.98 -31.86
C HIS A 137 -2.39 2.66 -31.51
N GLY A 138 -1.50 2.75 -32.50
CA GLY A 138 -0.24 3.48 -32.35
C GLY A 138 -0.52 4.89 -31.84
N ARG A 139 0.01 5.24 -30.66
CA ARG A 139 -0.21 6.55 -30.07
C ARG A 139 0.42 7.60 -30.97
N ARG A 140 -0.36 8.58 -31.43
CA ARG A 140 0.15 9.71 -32.21
C ARG A 140 1.24 10.44 -31.40
N LEU A 141 2.28 10.91 -32.09
CA LEU A 141 3.45 11.55 -31.48
C LEU A 141 3.05 12.72 -30.57
N ILE A 142 2.08 13.53 -31.00
CA ILE A 142 1.52 14.66 -30.24
C ILE A 142 0.90 14.20 -28.91
N THR A 143 0.13 13.11 -28.92
CA THR A 143 -0.52 12.57 -27.71
C THR A 143 0.52 12.07 -26.71
N THR A 144 1.58 11.44 -27.20
CA THR A 144 2.71 10.98 -26.36
C THR A 144 3.45 12.16 -25.73
N ILE A 145 3.74 13.22 -26.51
CA ILE A 145 4.39 14.44 -26.00
C ILE A 145 3.54 15.10 -24.92
N PHE A 146 2.24 15.26 -25.17
CA PHE A 146 1.32 15.84 -24.19
C PHE A 146 1.30 15.05 -22.87
N ILE A 147 1.23 13.71 -22.95
CA ILE A 147 1.28 12.86 -21.76
C ILE A 147 2.62 13.02 -21.03
N ILE A 148 3.76 13.06 -21.73
CA ILE A 148 5.07 13.26 -21.10
C ILE A 148 5.12 14.60 -20.37
N LEU A 149 4.64 15.68 -21.02
CA LEU A 149 4.62 17.01 -20.42
C LEU A 149 3.76 17.05 -19.16
N LEU A 150 2.60 16.41 -19.20
CA LEU A 150 1.71 16.28 -18.06
C LEU A 150 2.41 15.53 -16.90
N TYR A 151 3.03 14.38 -17.16
CA TYR A 151 3.79 13.64 -16.14
C TYR A 151 4.97 14.45 -15.56
N LEU A 152 5.65 15.24 -16.40
CA LEU A 152 6.75 16.12 -15.97
C LEU A 152 6.23 17.24 -15.08
N LEU A 153 5.08 17.81 -15.41
CA LEU A 153 4.41 18.81 -14.58
C LEU A 153 3.99 18.23 -13.22
N GLY A 154 3.40 17.02 -13.20
CA GLY A 154 3.08 16.31 -11.96
C GLY A 154 4.31 16.03 -11.10
N LEU A 155 5.45 15.69 -11.73
CA LEU A 155 6.73 15.52 -11.06
C LEU A 155 7.22 16.83 -10.41
N ILE A 156 7.22 17.94 -11.16
CA ILE A 156 7.66 19.25 -10.64
C ILE A 156 6.78 19.69 -9.48
N ILE A 157 5.45 19.57 -9.60
CA ILE A 157 4.53 19.97 -8.54
C ILE A 157 4.79 19.16 -7.27
N THR A 158 4.93 17.85 -7.40
CA THR A 158 5.06 16.96 -6.24
C THR A 158 6.43 17.10 -5.58
N VAL A 159 7.51 17.06 -6.35
CA VAL A 159 8.89 17.24 -5.83
C VAL A 159 9.09 18.65 -5.29
N GLY A 160 8.64 19.67 -6.02
CA GLY A 160 8.69 21.07 -5.58
C GLY A 160 7.89 21.30 -4.30
N GLY A 161 6.71 20.70 -4.18
CA GLY A 161 5.90 20.73 -2.96
C GLY A 161 6.61 20.10 -1.76
N ILE A 162 7.23 18.92 -1.94
CA ILE A 162 8.02 18.27 -0.89
C ILE A 162 9.18 19.18 -0.46
N ILE A 163 9.97 19.67 -1.42
CA ILE A 163 11.11 20.56 -1.15
C ILE A 163 10.66 21.83 -0.42
N TRP A 164 9.53 22.42 -0.82
CA TRP A 164 8.98 23.62 -0.20
C TRP A 164 8.58 23.37 1.26
N ILE A 165 7.88 22.27 1.55
CA ILE A 165 7.53 21.86 2.93
C ILE A 165 8.80 21.68 3.78
N LEU A 166 9.81 20.97 3.25
CA LEU A 166 11.06 20.72 3.97
C LEU A 166 11.87 22.00 4.24
N HIS A 167 11.87 22.96 3.30
CA HIS A 167 12.49 24.27 3.51
C HIS A 167 11.73 25.12 4.54
N ALA A 168 10.40 25.05 4.56
CA ALA A 168 9.59 25.77 5.55
C ALA A 168 9.92 25.34 7.00
N ILE A 169 10.34 24.08 7.18
CA ILE A 169 10.78 23.51 8.47
C ILE A 169 12.22 23.95 8.82
N LYS A 170 12.91 24.66 7.93
CA LYS A 170 14.30 25.14 8.07
C LYS A 170 15.33 24.02 8.17
N LEU A 171 15.11 22.93 7.44
CA LEU A 171 16.07 21.84 7.32
C LEU A 171 17.31 22.28 6.51
N PRO A 172 18.51 21.75 6.82
CA PRO A 172 19.70 21.97 6.00
C PRO A 172 19.49 21.50 4.55
N PRO A 173 20.07 22.17 3.53
CA PRO A 173 19.92 21.76 2.13
C PRO A 173 20.29 20.29 1.86
N THR A 174 21.29 19.76 2.59
CA THR A 174 21.69 18.36 2.51
C THR A 174 20.60 17.41 2.99
N SER A 175 19.94 17.72 4.12
CA SER A 175 18.79 16.97 4.62
C SER A 175 17.63 17.05 3.65
N VAL A 176 17.33 18.23 3.09
CA VAL A 176 16.27 18.40 2.09
C VAL A 176 16.46 17.46 0.90
N ALA A 177 17.69 17.32 0.38
CA ALA A 177 17.98 16.42 -0.73
C ALA A 177 17.74 14.95 -0.37
N VAL A 178 18.27 14.49 0.77
CA VAL A 178 18.10 13.09 1.22
C VAL A 178 16.64 12.78 1.52
N ASN A 179 15.95 13.67 2.22
CA ASN A 179 14.55 13.47 2.60
C ASN A 179 13.59 13.57 1.41
N THR A 180 13.95 14.31 0.36
CA THR A 180 13.21 14.28 -0.91
C THR A 180 13.34 12.92 -1.62
N LEU A 181 14.54 12.32 -1.63
CA LEU A 181 14.75 10.98 -2.19
C LEU A 181 14.01 9.91 -1.38
N LEU A 182 14.06 10.01 -0.05
CA LEU A 182 13.31 9.12 0.85
C LEU A 182 11.80 9.29 0.62
N ALA A 183 11.29 10.51 0.47
CA ALA A 183 9.89 10.77 0.17
C ALA A 183 9.44 10.13 -1.16
N ALA A 184 10.31 10.08 -2.17
CA ALA A 184 10.00 9.37 -3.41
C ALA A 184 9.81 7.86 -3.18
N VAL A 185 10.68 7.24 -2.38
CA VAL A 185 10.56 5.83 -1.96
C VAL A 185 9.28 5.61 -1.13
N MET A 186 8.91 6.55 -0.27
CA MET A 186 7.66 6.51 0.50
C MET A 186 6.43 6.51 -0.41
N ILE A 187 6.38 7.42 -1.40
CA ILE A 187 5.27 7.50 -2.37
C ILE A 187 5.15 6.19 -3.14
N PHE A 188 6.26 5.58 -3.53
CA PHE A 188 6.26 4.25 -4.13
C PHE A 188 5.66 3.19 -3.19
N GLY A 189 6.09 3.13 -1.93
CA GLY A 189 5.54 2.20 -0.93
C GLY A 189 4.04 2.39 -0.72
N ALA A 190 3.60 3.64 -0.64
CA ALA A 190 2.20 4.01 -0.52
C ALA A 190 1.38 3.51 -1.73
N MET A 191 1.88 3.66 -2.96
CA MET A 191 1.26 3.11 -4.17
C MET A 191 1.13 1.58 -4.13
N VAL A 192 2.15 0.86 -3.62
CA VAL A 192 2.09 -0.60 -3.45
C VAL A 192 0.98 -0.98 -2.48
N VAL A 193 0.88 -0.30 -1.33
CA VAL A 193 -0.20 -0.54 -0.36
C VAL A 193 -1.58 -0.26 -1.01
N ARG A 194 -1.71 0.82 -1.77
CA ARG A 194 -2.95 1.14 -2.49
C ARG A 194 -3.33 0.07 -3.50
N GLN A 195 -2.37 -0.46 -4.26
CA GLN A 195 -2.63 -1.53 -5.21
C GLN A 195 -3.14 -2.80 -4.51
N ARG A 196 -2.58 -3.13 -3.33
CA ARG A 196 -3.07 -4.24 -2.50
C ARG A 196 -4.47 -3.97 -1.97
N ALA A 197 -4.80 -2.72 -1.63
CA ALA A 197 -6.13 -2.38 -1.16
C ALA A 197 -7.24 -2.61 -2.20
N LYS A 198 -6.89 -2.50 -3.49
CA LYS A 198 -7.79 -2.76 -4.61
C LYS A 198 -7.86 -4.25 -5.03
N GLU A 199 -7.27 -5.19 -4.28
CA GLU A 199 -7.26 -6.63 -4.63
C GLU A 199 -8.65 -7.26 -4.78
N LEU A 200 -9.65 -6.76 -4.04
CA LEU A 200 -11.04 -7.23 -4.11
C LEU A 200 -11.97 -6.28 -4.89
N ALA A 201 -11.43 -5.19 -5.43
CA ALA A 201 -12.24 -4.22 -6.16
C ALA A 201 -12.59 -4.77 -7.56
N VAL A 202 -13.88 -4.82 -7.87
CA VAL A 202 -14.39 -5.10 -9.23
C VAL A 202 -14.68 -3.79 -9.96
N GLU A 203 -14.88 -2.71 -9.21
CA GLU A 203 -15.13 -1.40 -9.78
C GLU A 203 -13.85 -0.69 -10.24
N ASP A 204 -13.83 -0.32 -11.53
CA ASP A 204 -12.75 0.43 -12.19
C ASP A 204 -13.10 1.92 -12.38
N ARG A 205 -14.06 2.45 -11.59
CA ARG A 205 -14.40 3.88 -11.64
C ARG A 205 -13.33 4.70 -10.93
N THR A 206 -12.39 5.22 -11.71
CA THR A 206 -11.45 6.24 -11.26
C THR A 206 -12.21 7.51 -10.88
N THR A 207 -12.27 7.81 -9.60
CA THR A 207 -12.82 9.09 -9.12
C THR A 207 -11.88 10.21 -9.55
N PHE A 208 -12.38 11.43 -9.79
CA PHE A 208 -11.55 12.60 -10.09
C PHE A 208 -10.40 12.78 -9.08
N LEU A 209 -10.67 12.55 -7.79
CA LEU A 209 -9.63 12.57 -6.75
C LEU A 209 -8.54 11.51 -6.96
N GLU A 210 -8.90 10.28 -7.36
CA GLU A 210 -7.92 9.24 -7.67
C GLU A 210 -7.05 9.62 -8.87
N PHE A 211 -7.63 10.24 -9.89
CA PHE A 211 -6.88 10.77 -11.03
C PHE A 211 -5.84 11.81 -10.59
N PHE A 212 -6.20 12.75 -9.71
CA PHE A 212 -5.25 13.75 -9.18
C PHE A 212 -4.15 13.12 -8.34
N VAL A 213 -4.50 12.17 -7.48
CA VAL A 213 -3.50 11.43 -6.67
C VAL A 213 -2.55 10.66 -7.59
N ASP A 214 -3.06 10.04 -8.66
CA ASP A 214 -2.24 9.32 -9.64
C ASP A 214 -1.33 10.24 -10.43
N PHE A 215 -1.88 11.37 -10.87
CA PHE A 215 -1.16 12.41 -11.57
C PHE A 215 0.07 12.90 -10.80
N LEU A 216 -0.08 13.13 -9.49
CA LEU A 216 1.01 13.58 -8.63
C LEU A 216 1.94 12.43 -8.20
N SER A 217 1.37 11.28 -7.84
CA SER A 217 2.11 10.19 -7.20
C SER A 217 2.87 9.32 -8.19
N ILE A 218 2.32 9.03 -9.37
CA ILE A 218 2.94 8.07 -10.31
C ILE A 218 4.34 8.53 -10.78
N PRO A 219 4.55 9.79 -11.23
CA PRO A 219 5.86 10.23 -11.68
C PRO A 219 6.93 10.10 -10.60
N VAL A 220 6.63 10.55 -9.37
CA VAL A 220 7.55 10.47 -8.23
C VAL A 220 7.73 9.04 -7.75
N GLY A 221 6.63 8.26 -7.70
CA GLY A 221 6.65 6.85 -7.33
C GLY A 221 7.50 6.00 -8.26
N LYS A 222 7.59 6.33 -9.56
CA LYS A 222 8.54 5.68 -10.48
C LYS A 222 10.01 5.94 -10.12
N ILE A 223 10.34 7.15 -9.67
CA ILE A 223 11.67 7.47 -9.16
C ILE A 223 11.95 6.68 -7.88
N GLY A 224 10.98 6.65 -6.96
CA GLY A 224 11.04 5.85 -5.74
C GLY A 224 11.23 4.35 -6.02
N GLN A 225 10.50 3.81 -6.99
CA GLN A 225 10.63 2.43 -7.45
C GLN A 225 12.04 2.15 -7.98
N TRP A 226 12.57 3.07 -8.79
CA TRP A 226 13.92 2.95 -9.32
C TRP A 226 14.97 2.95 -8.20
N LEU A 227 14.86 3.88 -7.23
CA LEU A 227 15.72 3.94 -6.04
C LEU A 227 15.65 2.63 -5.24
N ALA A 228 14.44 2.19 -4.89
CA ALA A 228 14.24 0.97 -4.12
C ALA A 228 14.79 -0.28 -4.83
N THR A 229 14.64 -0.37 -6.15
CA THR A 229 15.14 -1.49 -6.95
C THR A 229 16.66 -1.50 -7.02
N LYS A 230 17.30 -0.33 -7.15
CA LYS A 230 18.77 -0.20 -7.12
C LYS A 230 19.34 -0.62 -5.77
N TRP A 231 18.66 -0.25 -4.67
CA TRP A 231 19.08 -0.61 -3.31
C TRP A 231 18.88 -2.10 -3.01
N LYS A 232 17.82 -2.75 -3.51
CA LYS A 232 17.57 -4.19 -3.33
C LYS A 232 18.62 -5.09 -3.99
N LYS A 233 19.33 -4.59 -5.01
CA LYS A 233 20.43 -5.32 -5.67
C LYS A 233 21.61 -5.60 -4.71
N TYR A 234 21.72 -4.85 -3.61
CA TYR A 234 22.66 -5.10 -2.52
C TYR A 234 21.98 -6.01 -1.48
N ASN A 235 22.19 -7.33 -1.59
CA ASN A 235 21.49 -8.40 -0.85
C ASN A 235 21.34 -8.15 0.69
N ILE A 236 22.27 -7.42 1.30
CA ILE A 236 22.26 -7.00 2.71
C ILE A 236 21.04 -6.13 3.04
N VAL A 237 20.63 -5.25 2.13
CA VAL A 237 19.47 -4.35 2.31
C VAL A 237 18.16 -5.13 2.21
N SER A 238 18.08 -6.13 1.33
CA SER A 238 16.90 -7.01 1.24
C SER A 238 16.75 -7.84 2.51
N VAL A 239 17.84 -8.41 3.04
CA VAL A 239 17.82 -9.11 4.34
C VAL A 239 17.47 -8.13 5.45
N PHE A 240 18.06 -6.93 5.49
CA PHE A 240 17.73 -5.90 6.49
C PHE A 240 16.26 -5.48 6.47
N PHE A 241 15.67 -5.13 5.32
CA PHE A 241 14.24 -4.77 5.24
C PHE A 241 13.32 -5.97 5.49
N THR A 242 13.71 -7.19 5.09
CA THR A 242 12.92 -8.41 5.40
C THR A 242 12.99 -8.71 6.90
N THR A 243 14.16 -8.64 7.53
CA THR A 243 14.34 -8.76 8.98
C THR A 243 13.64 -7.64 9.75
N LEU A 244 13.67 -6.39 9.27
CA LEU A 244 13.06 -5.23 9.93
C LEU A 244 11.52 -5.21 9.75
N ILE A 245 10.99 -5.88 8.73
CA ILE A 245 9.54 -6.08 8.54
C ILE A 245 9.05 -7.34 9.26
N ASP A 246 9.79 -8.45 9.22
CA ASP A 246 9.36 -9.75 9.74
C ASP A 246 9.70 -9.94 11.23
N MET A 247 10.90 -9.56 11.68
CA MET A 247 11.40 -9.84 13.04
C MET A 247 10.69 -9.07 14.18
N PRO A 248 10.37 -7.75 14.06
CA PRO A 248 9.62 -7.06 15.12
C PRO A 248 8.16 -7.53 15.22
N PHE A 249 7.59 -8.08 14.14
CA PHE A 249 6.24 -8.65 14.19
C PHE A 249 6.21 -9.96 14.95
N PHE A 250 7.17 -10.87 14.72
CA PHE A 250 7.28 -12.09 15.51
C PHE A 250 7.54 -11.80 16.99
N ALA A 251 8.39 -10.81 17.32
CA ALA A 251 8.63 -10.41 18.70
C ALA A 251 7.39 -9.80 19.39
N PHE A 252 6.61 -8.98 18.67
CA PHE A 252 5.38 -8.38 19.21
C PHE A 252 4.25 -9.41 19.41
N ILE A 253 4.07 -10.35 18.48
CA ILE A 253 3.09 -11.45 18.63
C ILE A 253 3.45 -12.35 19.80
N ASN A 254 4.72 -12.75 19.90
CA ASN A 254 5.22 -13.55 21.03
C ASN A 254 5.05 -12.81 22.37
N PHE A 255 5.23 -11.49 22.39
CA PHE A 255 4.99 -10.68 23.58
C PHE A 255 3.51 -10.66 23.99
N ILE A 256 2.57 -10.52 23.03
CA ILE A 256 1.13 -10.52 23.32
C ILE A 256 0.65 -11.91 23.77
N GLU A 257 1.16 -12.98 23.17
CA GLU A 257 0.86 -14.35 23.60
C GLU A 257 1.38 -14.63 25.02
N ASN A 258 2.62 -14.22 25.32
CA ASN A 258 3.20 -14.34 26.66
C ASN A 258 2.51 -13.44 27.70
N TRP A 259 2.04 -12.26 27.29
CA TRP A 259 1.27 -11.37 28.17
C TRP A 259 -0.10 -11.95 28.49
N SER A 260 -0.76 -12.60 27.52
CA SER A 260 -2.02 -13.30 27.70
C SER A 260 -1.88 -14.51 28.63
N SER A 261 -0.80 -15.29 28.50
CA SER A 261 -0.53 -16.41 29.42
C SER A 261 -0.24 -15.91 30.83
N PHE A 262 0.59 -14.88 30.99
CA PHE A 262 0.89 -14.25 32.28
C PHE A 262 -0.36 -13.73 32.99
N LEU A 263 -1.27 -13.06 32.27
CA LEU A 263 -2.53 -12.57 32.84
C LEU A 263 -3.46 -13.72 33.25
N LYS A 264 -3.47 -14.84 32.52
CA LYS A 264 -4.22 -16.03 32.91
C LYS A 264 -3.66 -16.66 34.19
N GLU A 265 -2.34 -16.78 34.29
CA GLU A 265 -1.61 -17.29 35.46
C GLU A 265 -1.91 -16.46 36.71
N ARG A 266 -1.81 -15.13 36.60
CA ARG A 266 -2.14 -14.22 37.70
C ARG A 266 -3.61 -14.26 38.10
N LYS A 267 -4.52 -14.50 37.16
CA LYS A 267 -5.94 -14.61 37.45
C LYS A 267 -6.29 -15.93 38.14
N SER A 268 -5.53 -17.00 37.90
CA SER A 268 -5.65 -18.26 38.64
C SER A 268 -5.05 -18.22 40.05
N GLU A 269 -4.14 -17.29 40.35
CA GLU A 269 -3.60 -17.10 41.71
C GLU A 269 -4.58 -16.36 42.66
N ILE A 270 -5.62 -15.73 42.12
CA ILE A 270 -6.58 -14.90 42.87
C ILE A 270 -7.89 -15.67 43.19
N HIS A 271 -7.95 -16.97 42.88
CA HIS A 271 -9.06 -17.87 43.23
C HIS A 271 -8.61 -19.06 44.05
#